data_AF-A0AAN8FPE5-F1
#
_entry.id   AF-A0AAN8FPE5-F1
#
_cell.length_a   1.000
_cell.length_b   1.000
_cell.length_c   1.000
_cell.angle_alpha   90.00
_cell.angle_beta   90.00
_cell.angle_gamma   90.00
#
_symmetry.space_group_name_H-M   'P 1'
#
loop_
_entity.id
_entity.type
_entity.pdbx_description
1 polymer ?
#
loop_
_entity_poly.entity_id
_entity_poly.type
_entity_poly.pdbx_seq_one_letter_code
_entity_poly.pdbx_strand_id
1 'polypeptide(L)'
;YDFSGMRNFTEFSRIAYELGMYSLVRLGPYVCGEWENGGLPWWLLTRNITMMRSSDNEFEKAVDEWYSILLPLIKPLMRHNGGPILMLQVENEYGSYKACDTSV
;
A
#
# COMPACT_ATOMS: atom_id res chain seq x y z
N TYR A 1 14.44 -0.69 1.59
CA TYR A 1 13.18 -1.31 2.06
C TYR A 1 13.52 -2.48 2.97
N ASP A 2 12.80 -2.65 4.07
CA ASP A 2 13.03 -3.75 5.02
C ASP A 2 11.76 -4.61 5.14
N PHE A 3 11.85 -5.84 4.63
CA PHE A 3 10.80 -6.86 4.70
C PHE A 3 11.22 -8.05 5.59
N SER A 4 12.10 -7.81 6.57
CA SER A 4 12.58 -8.83 7.51
C SER A 4 11.80 -8.86 8.82
N GLY A 5 11.88 -9.99 9.54
CA GLY A 5 11.25 -10.17 10.84
C GLY A 5 9.75 -9.89 10.81
N MET A 6 9.28 -9.05 11.74
CA MET A 6 7.86 -8.69 11.89
C MET A 6 7.30 -7.91 10.68
N ARG A 7 8.16 -7.42 9.77
CA ARG A 7 7.77 -6.65 8.58
C ARG A 7 7.64 -7.52 7.33
N ASN A 8 7.86 -8.83 7.45
CA ASN A 8 7.71 -9.76 6.34
C ASN A 8 6.24 -10.11 6.09
N PHE A 9 5.55 -9.25 5.34
CA PHE A 9 4.15 -9.48 4.98
C PHE A 9 3.95 -10.76 4.15
N THR A 10 4.92 -11.12 3.31
CA THR A 10 4.79 -12.31 2.44
C THR A 10 4.71 -13.59 3.26
N GLU A 11 5.53 -13.68 4.31
CA GLU A 11 5.51 -14.80 5.23
C GLU A 11 4.25 -14.81 6.08
N PHE A 12 3.86 -13.65 6.62
CA PHE A 12 2.61 -13.51 7.37
C PHE A 12 1.40 -14.03 6.58
N SER A 13 1.29 -13.64 5.31
CA SER A 13 0.17 -14.06 4.44
C SER A 13 0.21 -15.56 4.10
N ARG A 14 1.40 -16.15 3.99
CA ARG A 14 1.54 -17.61 3.81
C ARG A 14 1.12 -18.39 5.06
N ILE A 15 1.55 -17.96 6.24
CA ILE A 15 1.16 -18.57 7.51
C ILE A 15 -0.37 -18.53 7.67
N ALA A 16 -1.01 -17.39 7.38
CA ALA A 16 -2.47 -17.28 7.43
C ALA A 16 -3.16 -18.33 6.54
N TYR A 17 -2.59 -18.60 5.36
CA TYR A 17 -3.11 -19.58 4.41
C TYR A 17 -2.87 -21.03 4.81
N GLU A 18 -1.72 -21.34 5.41
CA GLU A 18 -1.47 -22.65 6.03
C GLU A 18 -2.49 -22.96 7.14
N LEU A 19 -2.99 -21.93 7.82
CA LEU A 19 -4.07 -22.01 8.80
C LEU A 19 -5.48 -22.00 8.18
N GLY A 20 -5.60 -22.04 6.86
CA GLY A 20 -6.87 -22.09 6.14
C GLY A 20 -7.58 -20.74 5.97
N MET A 21 -6.88 -19.62 6.17
CA MET A 21 -7.42 -18.27 5.99
C MET A 21 -6.92 -17.62 4.70
N TYR A 22 -7.76 -16.79 4.10
CA TYR A 22 -7.36 -15.93 2.99
C TYR A 22 -7.11 -14.51 3.46
N SER A 23 -6.24 -13.80 2.75
CA SER A 23 -5.90 -12.41 3.04
C SER A 23 -6.69 -11.44 2.14
N LEU A 24 -7.31 -10.44 2.77
CA LEU A 24 -7.82 -9.23 2.11
C LEU A 24 -6.87 -8.09 2.43
N VAL A 25 -6.15 -7.58 1.43
CA VAL A 25 -5.00 -6.71 1.66
C VAL A 25 -5.33 -5.28 1.28
N ARG A 26 -5.13 -4.34 2.21
CA ARG A 26 -5.23 -2.90 1.95
C ARG A 26 -3.83 -2.35 1.74
N LEU A 27 -3.44 -2.14 0.49
CA LEU A 27 -2.04 -1.84 0.11
C LEU A 27 -1.65 -0.36 0.28
N GLY A 28 -2.61 0.54 0.48
CA GLY A 28 -2.36 1.97 0.59
C GLY A 28 -2.43 2.70 -0.76
N PRO A 29 -1.58 3.74 -1.01
CA PRO A 29 -0.37 4.08 -0.25
C PRO A 29 -0.65 4.76 1.10
N TYR A 30 -1.83 5.36 1.26
CA TYR A 30 -2.36 5.80 2.55
C TYR A 30 -3.32 4.73 3.09
N VAL A 31 -3.17 4.37 4.37
CA VAL A 31 -3.97 3.31 5.02
C VAL A 31 -4.77 3.78 6.23
N CYS A 32 -4.58 5.04 6.66
CA CYS A 32 -5.08 5.54 7.94
C CYS A 32 -4.64 4.62 9.09
N GLY A 33 -5.58 3.85 9.66
CA GLY A 33 -5.34 2.78 10.62
C GLY A 33 -4.80 3.26 11.97
N GLU A 34 -5.08 4.53 12.30
CA GLU A 34 -4.62 5.19 13.53
C GLU A 34 -3.09 5.04 13.72
N TRP A 35 -2.38 4.94 12.60
CA TRP A 35 -0.95 4.78 12.53
C TRP A 35 -0.28 6.09 12.14
N GLU A 36 1.00 6.22 12.51
CA GLU A 36 1.80 7.42 12.25
C GLU A 36 1.67 7.87 10.79
N ASN A 37 1.25 9.13 10.61
CA ASN A 37 0.98 9.77 9.32
C ASN A 37 0.14 8.92 8.34
N GLY A 38 -0.78 8.09 8.86
CA GLY A 38 -1.63 7.20 8.06
C GLY A 38 -0.85 6.19 7.21
N GLY A 39 0.36 5.83 7.64
CA GLY A 39 1.29 4.94 6.94
C GLY A 39 2.21 5.64 5.92
N LEU A 40 2.01 6.94 5.66
CA LEU A 40 2.87 7.69 4.73
C LEU A 40 4.23 8.00 5.39
N PRO A 41 5.36 7.72 4.72
CA PRO A 41 6.67 8.00 5.30
C PRO A 41 6.89 9.48 5.64
N TRP A 42 7.48 9.75 6.80
CA TRP A 42 7.73 11.12 7.29
C TRP A 42 8.54 11.98 6.31
N TRP A 43 9.45 11.37 5.53
CA TRP A 43 10.31 12.10 4.59
C TRP A 43 9.53 12.69 3.41
N LEU A 44 8.27 12.31 3.19
CA LEU A 44 7.42 12.99 2.21
C LEU A 44 7.17 14.46 2.61
N LEU A 45 7.16 14.75 3.91
CA LEU A 45 6.98 16.12 4.43
C LEU A 45 8.17 17.04 4.12
N THR A 46 9.32 16.49 3.72
CA THR A 46 10.50 17.30 3.33
C THR A 46 10.57 17.57 1.84
N ARG A 47 9.66 16.99 1.04
CA ARG A 47 9.58 17.21 -0.42
C ARG A 47 8.63 18.36 -0.74
N ASN A 48 8.81 18.94 -1.93
CA ASN A 48 7.92 20.00 -2.44
C ASN A 48 6.62 19.40 -3.01
N ILE A 49 5.84 18.77 -2.16
CA ILE A 49 4.53 18.18 -2.48
C ILE A 49 3.46 19.17 -2.06
N THR A 50 2.65 19.61 -3.02
CA THR A 50 1.57 20.57 -2.79
C THR A 50 0.43 19.93 -2.01
N MET A 51 0.10 18.68 -2.35
CA MET A 51 -0.99 17.93 -1.73
C MET A 51 -0.68 16.43 -1.72
N MET A 52 -0.62 15.83 -0.53
CA MET A 52 -0.53 14.37 -0.39
C MET A 52 -1.81 13.70 -0.87
N ARG A 53 -1.75 12.42 -1.27
CA ARG A 53 -2.93 11.68 -1.75
C ARG A 53 -3.62 12.42 -2.91
N SER A 54 -2.82 12.95 -3.82
CA SER A 54 -3.30 13.60 -5.05
C SER A 54 -2.38 13.28 -6.22
N SER A 55 -2.69 13.76 -7.42
CA SER A 55 -1.83 13.69 -8.61
C SER A 55 -0.68 14.71 -8.60
N ASP A 56 -0.24 15.14 -7.42
CA ASP A 56 1.03 15.86 -7.29
C ASP A 56 2.17 14.97 -7.78
N ASN A 57 2.91 15.42 -8.79
CA ASN A 57 3.96 14.65 -9.46
C ASN A 57 5.01 14.08 -8.49
N GLU A 58 5.39 14.83 -7.45
CA GLU A 58 6.40 14.37 -6.49
C GLU A 58 5.82 13.33 -5.54
N PHE A 59 4.52 13.40 -5.24
CA PHE A 59 3.82 12.37 -4.49
C PHE A 59 3.64 11.09 -5.32
N GLU A 60 3.12 11.20 -6.55
CA GLU A 60 2.92 10.05 -7.45
C GLU A 60 4.25 9.33 -7.71
N LYS A 61 5.33 10.07 -7.98
CA LYS A 61 6.66 9.47 -8.17
C LYS A 61 7.12 8.67 -6.95
N ALA A 62 6.90 9.19 -5.74
CA ALA A 62 7.23 8.47 -4.51
C ALA A 62 6.37 7.21 -4.32
N VAL A 63 5.09 7.27 -4.67
CA VAL A 63 4.16 6.13 -4.63
C VAL A 63 4.55 5.07 -5.66
N ASP A 64 4.91 5.48 -6.88
CA ASP A 64 5.40 4.60 -7.94
C ASP A 64 6.70 3.91 -7.54
N GLU A 65 7.65 4.64 -6.97
CA GLU A 65 8.89 4.09 -6.43
C GLU A 65 8.58 3.02 -5.37
N TRP A 66 7.61 3.25 -4.49
CA TRP A 66 7.20 2.27 -3.49
C TRP A 66 6.54 1.03 -4.11
N TYR A 67 5.58 1.22 -5.01
CA TYR A 67 4.87 0.11 -5.66
C TYR A 67 5.74 -0.70 -6.61
N SER A 68 6.78 -0.11 -7.19
CA SER A 68 7.78 -0.83 -7.98
C SER A 68 8.48 -1.93 -7.17
N ILE A 69 8.51 -1.82 -5.85
CA ILE A 69 9.09 -2.79 -4.93
C ILE A 69 8.03 -3.69 -4.30
N LEU A 70 6.91 -3.11 -3.85
CA LEU A 70 5.86 -3.87 -3.16
C LEU A 70 5.10 -4.81 -4.10
N LEU A 71 4.70 -4.36 -5.29
CA LEU A 71 3.84 -5.14 -6.18
C LEU A 71 4.50 -6.43 -6.68
N PRO A 72 5.81 -6.48 -7.00
CA PRO A 72 6.49 -7.75 -7.31
C PRO A 72 6.44 -8.77 -6.17
N LEU A 73 6.46 -8.34 -4.91
CA LEU A 73 6.34 -9.23 -3.75
C LEU A 73 4.89 -9.75 -3.57
N ILE A 74 3.91 -8.91 -3.88
CA ILE A 74 2.47 -9.25 -3.78
C ILE A 74 2.01 -10.14 -4.93
N LYS A 75 2.52 -9.93 -6.15
CA LYS A 75 2.11 -10.65 -7.36
C LYS A 75 2.04 -12.18 -7.18
N PRO A 76 3.09 -12.89 -6.72
CA PRO A 76 3.02 -14.35 -6.54
C PRO A 76 2.02 -14.79 -5.46
N LEU A 77 1.62 -13.89 -4.55
CA LEU A 77 0.66 -14.18 -3.49
C LEU A 77 -0.80 -13.98 -3.93
N MET A 78 -1.05 -13.42 -5.11
CA MET A 78 -2.41 -13.23 -5.62
C MET A 78 -3.09 -14.58 -5.88
N ARG A 79 -4.40 -14.67 -5.61
CA ARG A 79 -5.16 -15.92 -5.75
C ARG A 79 -5.12 -16.48 -7.17
N HIS A 80 -5.18 -15.60 -8.17
CA HIS A 80 -5.03 -15.98 -9.58
C HIS A 80 -3.71 -16.73 -9.86
N ASN A 81 -2.66 -16.44 -9.10
CA ASN A 81 -1.35 -17.08 -9.21
C ASN A 81 -1.18 -18.26 -8.22
N GLY A 82 -2.27 -18.74 -7.63
CA GLY A 82 -2.27 -19.83 -6.64
C GLY A 82 -1.95 -19.40 -5.21
N GLY A 83 -1.80 -18.10 -4.96
CA GLY A 83 -1.44 -17.57 -3.64
C GLY A 83 -2.62 -17.31 -2.68
N PRO A 84 -2.32 -16.76 -1.49
CA PRO A 84 -3.28 -16.58 -0.40
C PRO A 84 -4.13 -15.29 -0.44
N ILE A 85 -3.81 -14.31 -1.30
CA ILE A 85 -4.48 -13.00 -1.34
C ILE A 85 -5.69 -13.04 -2.27
N LEU A 86 -6.89 -12.84 -1.74
CA LEU A 86 -8.14 -12.83 -2.53
C LEU A 86 -8.43 -11.48 -3.17
N MET A 87 -8.28 -10.38 -2.42
CA MET A 87 -8.62 -9.05 -2.88
C MET A 87 -7.62 -8.02 -2.39
N LEU A 88 -7.51 -6.94 -3.18
CA LEU A 88 -6.73 -5.77 -2.86
C LEU A 88 -7.67 -4.56 -2.77
N GLN A 89 -7.45 -3.71 -1.77
CA GLN A 89 -8.03 -2.37 -1.73
C GLN A 89 -7.01 -1.36 -2.30
N VAL A 90 -7.48 -0.52 -3.22
CA VAL A 90 -6.74 0.64 -3.74
C VAL A 90 -7.11 1.85 -2.88
N GLU A 91 -6.09 2.56 -2.38
CA GLU A 91 -6.26 3.69 -1.47
C GLU A 91 -7.01 3.28 -0.18
N ASN A 92 -7.46 4.25 0.62
CA ASN A 92 -8.29 4.07 1.79
C ASN A 92 -9.18 5.30 2.05
N GLU A 93 -10.49 5.10 1.91
CA GLU A 93 -11.53 6.11 2.21
C GLU A 93 -11.27 7.46 1.51
N TYR A 94 -10.85 7.41 0.24
CA TYR A 94 -10.50 8.62 -0.52
C TYR A 94 -11.65 9.64 -0.58
N GLY A 95 -12.91 9.19 -0.60
CA GLY A 95 -14.08 10.06 -0.57
C GLY A 95 -14.23 10.90 0.71
N SER A 96 -13.52 10.55 1.78
CA SER A 96 -13.43 11.35 3.02
C SER A 96 -12.30 12.38 2.97
N TYR A 97 -11.48 12.36 1.92
CA TYR A 97 -10.38 13.29 1.73
C TYR A 97 -10.81 14.52 0.90
N LYS A 98 -10.22 15.68 1.20
CA LYS A 98 -10.64 16.97 0.63
C LYS A 98 -10.15 17.21 -0.80
N ALA A 99 -9.21 16.40 -1.29
CA ALA A 99 -8.68 16.58 -2.63
C ALA A 99 -9.75 16.27 -3.68
N CYS A 100 -9.78 17.09 -4.73
CA CYS A 100 -10.46 16.80 -5.99
C CYS A 100 -9.39 16.67 -7.06
N ASP A 101 -8.87 15.47 -7.27
CA ASP A 101 -8.03 15.20 -8.43
C ASP A 101 -8.90 15.21 -9.69
N THR A 102 -8.59 16.13 -10.59
CA THR A 102 -9.28 16.26 -11.89
C THR A 102 -8.41 15.85 -13.06
N SER A 103 -7.21 15.31 -12.81
CA SER A 103 -6.32 14.76 -13.82
C SER A 103 -6.91 13.46 -14.36
N VAL A 104 -7.47 13.52 -15.57
CA VAL A 104 -7.90 12.38 -16.38
C VAL A 104 -6.90 12.17 -17.51
#